data_AF-A0A7R9Z1F6-F1
#
_entry.id   AF-A0A7R9Z1F6-F1
#
_cell.length_a   1.000
_cell.length_b   1.000
_cell.length_c   1.000
_cell.angle_alpha   90.00
_cell.angle_beta   90.00
_cell.angle_gamma   90.00
#
_symmetry.space_group_name_H-M   'P 1'
#
loop_
_entity.id
_entity.type
_entity.pdbx_description
1 polymer ?
#
loop_
_entity_poly.entity_id
_entity_poly.type
_entity_poly.pdbx_seq_one_letter_code
_entity_poly.pdbx_strand_id
1 'polypeptide(L)'
;CSHKKAAAALTRLPSFLLPPPSTPEASIRITPPAPRIPPGTDPRQAQLYRMMTAMTAQSRKGYLKRSGPALERHTTLGRVFKVGLPHDHPDVTEPFRGVAGSSQSFRKAEKSMEGMRSALRVYRGATDGLVRGLVTAGAEARGRVMQWYTDALLVNIGATALRPDKTKVSGTQTLLNVLSSLLKLCEPFVSDPKKAKLIDPGFVSSPSDHGGVFVADGDDAVPRLGENPPAPSVPYGPKNKFVPQCFFLCARALHLGLVPGAQYHRGLMRQINHEAWQIRQRGGDQATDPNFNYFVQTQFALESSLFMSEFLAESVRFTNLTGGFLLGLEDESLPR
;
A
#
# COMPACT_ATOMS: atom_id res chain seq x y z
N CYS A 1 15.72 12.33 -8.17
CA CYS A 1 16.71 13.12 -7.42
C CYS A 1 18.09 12.53 -7.67
N SER A 2 18.87 13.09 -8.59
CA SER A 2 20.20 12.56 -8.98
C SER A 2 21.34 13.08 -8.10
N HIS A 3 21.12 14.18 -7.36
CA HIS A 3 22.14 14.83 -6.56
C HIS A 3 22.12 14.36 -5.10
N LYS A 4 23.18 13.68 -4.64
CA LYS A 4 23.25 13.07 -3.30
C LYS A 4 22.99 14.06 -2.16
N LYS A 5 23.53 15.30 -2.24
CA LYS A 5 23.29 16.31 -1.19
C LYS A 5 21.82 16.75 -1.14
N ALA A 6 21.15 16.83 -2.29
CA ALA A 6 19.74 17.20 -2.34
C ALA A 6 18.86 16.08 -1.79
N ALA A 7 19.20 14.83 -2.10
CA ALA A 7 18.56 13.65 -1.53
C ALA A 7 18.72 13.60 0.00
N ALA A 8 19.93 13.86 0.52
CA ALA A 8 20.17 13.95 1.97
C ALA A 8 19.43 15.13 2.64
N ALA A 9 19.36 16.30 1.97
CA ALA A 9 18.58 17.43 2.48
C ALA A 9 17.08 17.11 2.55
N LEU A 10 16.55 16.40 1.55
CA LEU A 10 15.14 16.00 1.51
C LEU A 10 14.77 15.11 2.70
N THR A 11 15.63 14.15 3.07
CA THR A 11 15.34 13.25 4.20
C THR A 11 15.30 14.00 5.54
N ARG A 12 16.00 15.13 5.67
CA ARG A 12 16.06 15.94 6.89
C ARG A 12 14.86 16.87 7.08
N LEU A 13 13.95 16.96 6.11
CA LEU A 13 12.74 17.74 6.29
C LEU A 13 11.91 17.22 7.49
N PRO A 14 11.30 18.12 8.29
CA PRO A 14 10.43 17.71 9.39
C PRO A 14 9.25 16.84 8.91
N SER A 15 8.78 17.08 7.69
CA SER A 15 7.74 16.32 7.01
C SER A 15 8.23 15.04 6.34
N PHE A 16 9.43 14.54 6.65
CA PHE A 16 9.90 13.29 6.05
C PHE A 16 9.32 12.05 6.75
N LEU A 17 9.24 12.09 8.09
CA LEU A 17 8.74 11.00 8.92
C LEU A 17 7.43 11.39 9.60
N LEU A 18 6.70 10.37 10.06
CA LEU A 18 5.60 10.59 10.99
C LEU A 18 6.13 11.00 12.37
N PRO A 19 5.31 11.64 13.23
CA PRO A 19 5.68 11.82 14.62
C PRO A 19 5.95 10.46 15.28
N PRO A 20 6.94 10.37 16.19
CA PRO A 20 7.26 9.12 16.88
C PRO A 20 6.06 8.60 17.70
N PRO A 21 5.88 7.27 17.81
CA PRO A 21 4.66 6.66 18.37
C PRO A 21 4.36 7.05 19.83
N SER A 22 5.38 7.29 20.65
CA SER A 22 5.26 7.62 22.08
C SER A 22 5.05 9.12 22.36
N THR A 23 4.90 9.95 21.33
CA THR A 23 4.78 11.41 21.50
C THR A 23 3.31 11.86 21.57
N PRO A 24 2.99 12.93 22.33
CA PRO A 24 1.65 13.52 22.32
C PRO A 24 1.21 13.93 20.91
N GLU A 25 2.17 14.33 20.07
CA GLU A 25 1.93 14.68 18.69
C GLU A 25 1.30 13.56 17.87
N ALA A 26 1.70 12.30 18.09
CA ALA A 26 1.17 11.15 17.36
C ALA A 26 -0.35 10.97 17.57
N SER A 27 -0.83 11.33 18.76
CA SER A 27 -2.23 11.24 19.18
C SER A 27 -3.08 12.45 18.78
N ILE A 28 -2.50 13.50 18.21
CA ILE A 28 -3.25 14.67 17.74
C ILE A 28 -4.20 14.24 16.62
N ARG A 29 -5.49 14.59 16.76
CA ARG A 29 -6.49 14.36 15.73
C ARG A 29 -6.54 15.50 14.72
N ILE A 30 -6.43 15.15 13.45
CA ILE A 30 -6.55 16.06 12.32
C ILE A 30 -7.95 15.95 11.74
N THR A 31 -8.68 17.06 11.78
CA THR A 31 -10.01 17.18 11.16
C THR A 31 -9.86 17.88 9.80
N PRO A 32 -10.36 17.30 8.69
CA PRO A 32 -10.35 17.98 7.40
C PRO A 32 -11.08 19.33 7.48
N PRO A 33 -10.56 20.38 6.84
CA PRO A 33 -11.22 21.69 6.83
C PRO A 33 -12.61 21.56 6.16
N ALA A 34 -13.57 22.38 6.62
CA ALA A 34 -14.86 22.46 5.97
C ALA A 34 -14.71 22.87 4.49
N PRO A 35 -15.45 22.27 3.55
CA PRO A 35 -15.49 22.71 2.17
C PRO A 35 -15.82 24.18 2.12
N ARG A 36 -15.04 24.91 1.33
CA ARG A 36 -15.29 26.33 1.11
C ARG A 36 -16.61 26.44 0.36
N ILE A 37 -17.51 27.28 0.89
CA ILE A 37 -18.74 27.63 0.18
C ILE A 37 -18.30 28.42 -1.07
N PRO A 38 -18.76 28.04 -2.29
CA PRO A 38 -18.36 28.74 -3.51
C PRO A 38 -18.63 30.25 -3.40
N PRO A 39 -17.68 31.12 -3.77
CA PRO A 39 -17.90 32.56 -3.74
C PRO A 39 -19.09 32.93 -4.64
N GLY A 40 -19.99 33.80 -4.15
CA GLY A 40 -21.22 34.20 -4.86
C GLY A 40 -22.46 33.34 -4.57
N THR A 41 -22.41 32.40 -3.64
CA THR A 41 -23.60 31.64 -3.21
C THR A 41 -24.55 32.50 -2.38
N ASP A 42 -25.82 32.49 -2.76
CA ASP A 42 -26.92 33.09 -1.99
C ASP A 42 -27.02 32.44 -0.59
N PRO A 43 -27.39 33.18 0.48
CA PRO A 43 -27.69 32.64 1.81
C PRO A 43 -28.44 31.30 1.83
N ARG A 44 -29.44 31.10 0.96
CA ARG A 44 -30.18 29.83 0.86
C ARG A 44 -29.33 28.69 0.29
N GLN A 45 -28.53 28.97 -0.73
CA GLN A 45 -27.60 28.01 -1.31
C GLN A 45 -26.47 27.67 -0.34
N ALA A 46 -25.96 28.65 0.39
CA ALA A 46 -24.97 28.44 1.45
C ALA A 46 -25.51 27.52 2.56
N GLN A 47 -26.79 27.65 2.92
CA GLN A 47 -27.44 26.76 3.89
C GLN A 47 -27.61 25.34 3.34
N LEU A 48 -28.00 25.19 2.07
CA LEU A 48 -28.06 23.90 1.36
C LEU A 48 -26.69 23.23 1.27
N TYR A 49 -25.64 23.98 0.94
CA TYR A 49 -24.26 23.49 0.96
C TYR A 49 -23.86 23.04 2.35
N ARG A 50 -24.15 23.83 3.40
CA ARG A 50 -23.89 23.47 4.80
C ARG A 50 -24.61 22.18 5.19
N MET A 51 -25.87 22.03 4.81
CA MET A 51 -26.68 20.85 5.10
C MET A 51 -26.17 19.61 4.35
N MET A 52 -25.87 19.71 3.05
CA MET A 52 -25.22 18.62 2.28
C MET A 52 -23.85 18.26 2.87
N THR A 53 -23.08 19.25 3.32
CA THR A 53 -21.79 18.99 3.97
C THR A 53 -21.92 18.34 5.34
N ALA A 54 -23.01 18.60 6.07
CA ALA A 54 -23.31 17.96 7.35
C ALA A 54 -23.77 16.51 7.13
N MET A 55 -24.56 16.23 6.08
CA MET A 55 -24.97 14.88 5.70
C MET A 55 -23.79 14.02 5.20
N THR A 56 -22.82 14.63 4.52
CA THR A 56 -21.57 13.95 4.12
C THR A 56 -20.52 13.94 5.24
N ALA A 57 -20.80 14.49 6.42
CA ALA A 57 -19.85 14.56 7.55
C ALA A 57 -19.47 13.19 8.12
N GLN A 58 -20.20 12.12 7.82
CA GLN A 58 -19.75 10.74 8.07
C GLN A 58 -18.43 10.40 7.35
N SER A 59 -18.11 11.08 6.25
CA SER A 59 -16.82 11.04 5.54
C SER A 59 -15.72 11.91 6.20
N ARG A 60 -16.08 12.77 7.18
CA ARG A 60 -15.17 13.70 7.87
C ARG A 60 -14.66 13.20 9.22
N LYS A 61 -14.65 11.89 9.44
CA LYS A 61 -13.98 11.35 10.62
C LYS A 61 -12.51 11.78 10.56
N GLY A 62 -12.10 12.61 11.54
CA GLY A 62 -10.71 13.01 11.68
C GLY A 62 -9.81 11.80 11.89
N TYR A 63 -8.54 11.93 11.54
CA TYR A 63 -7.53 10.87 11.64
C TYR A 63 -6.39 11.32 12.53
N LEU A 64 -5.65 10.37 13.11
CA LEU A 64 -4.52 10.70 13.99
C LEU A 64 -3.32 11.19 13.17
N LYS A 65 -2.48 12.06 13.73
CA LYS A 65 -1.25 12.55 13.09
C LYS A 65 -0.25 11.41 12.83
N ARG A 66 -0.33 10.31 13.57
CA ARG A 66 0.29 9.02 13.23
C ARG A 66 -0.77 8.01 12.79
N SER A 67 -1.07 8.01 11.49
CA SER A 67 -2.01 7.09 10.85
C SER A 67 -1.68 6.95 9.36
N GLY A 68 -2.31 6.00 8.67
CA GLY A 68 -2.20 5.87 7.22
C GLY A 68 -2.58 7.14 6.44
N PRO A 69 -3.73 7.79 6.71
CA PRO A 69 -4.07 9.05 6.03
C PRO A 69 -3.06 10.18 6.31
N ALA A 70 -2.46 10.22 7.51
CA ALA A 70 -1.42 11.18 7.81
C ALA A 70 -0.10 10.85 7.09
N LEU A 71 0.27 9.58 6.98
CA LEU A 71 1.42 9.12 6.20
C LEU A 71 1.34 9.67 4.78
N GLU A 72 0.22 9.45 4.09
CA GLU A 72 0.00 9.88 2.71
C GLU A 72 0.03 11.40 2.51
N ARG A 73 -0.58 12.16 3.43
CA ARG A 73 -0.85 13.59 3.24
C ARG A 73 0.26 14.47 3.76
N HIS A 74 0.94 14.02 4.81
CA HIS A 74 1.84 14.86 5.61
C HIS A 74 3.30 14.43 5.52
N THR A 75 3.58 13.23 5.00
CA THR A 75 4.97 12.83 4.74
C THR A 75 5.37 13.06 3.28
N THR A 76 6.65 13.34 3.07
CA THR A 76 7.23 13.65 1.75
C THR A 76 7.09 12.45 0.82
N LEU A 77 7.48 11.26 1.29
CA LEU A 77 7.31 10.03 0.52
C LEU A 77 5.83 9.65 0.39
N GLY A 78 5.00 9.84 1.42
CA GLY A 78 3.56 9.55 1.32
C GLY A 78 2.87 10.31 0.19
N ARG A 79 3.21 11.58 -0.02
CA ARG A 79 2.67 12.39 -1.13
C ARG A 79 3.08 11.87 -2.50
N VAL A 80 4.29 11.32 -2.60
CA VAL A 80 4.73 10.61 -3.79
C VAL A 80 3.86 9.37 -3.89
N PHE A 81 4.00 8.42 -2.98
CA PHE A 81 3.43 7.06 -3.02
C PHE A 81 1.90 7.00 -3.13
N LYS A 82 1.17 8.05 -2.74
CA LYS A 82 -0.30 8.09 -2.89
C LYS A 82 -0.76 8.16 -4.36
N VAL A 83 0.07 8.67 -5.26
CA VAL A 83 -0.30 8.85 -6.67
C VAL A 83 -0.49 7.49 -7.35
N GLY A 84 -1.61 7.32 -8.06
CA GLY A 84 -1.90 6.14 -8.86
C GLY A 84 -3.38 6.04 -9.23
N LEU A 85 -3.93 4.83 -9.27
CA LEU A 85 -5.28 4.53 -9.78
C LEU A 85 -6.20 4.02 -8.65
N PRO A 86 -6.73 4.90 -7.79
CA PRO A 86 -7.72 4.50 -6.79
C PRO A 86 -8.98 3.94 -7.48
N HIS A 87 -9.28 2.66 -7.24
CA HIS A 87 -10.39 1.94 -7.88
C HIS A 87 -11.78 2.44 -7.49
N ASP A 88 -11.86 3.28 -6.45
CA ASP A 88 -13.07 3.94 -5.95
C ASP A 88 -13.25 5.37 -6.50
N HIS A 89 -12.32 5.86 -7.33
CA HIS A 89 -12.39 7.21 -7.87
C HIS A 89 -13.11 7.25 -9.23
N PRO A 90 -14.08 8.17 -9.42
CA PRO A 90 -14.86 8.29 -10.66
C PRO A 90 -13.99 8.39 -11.92
N ASP A 91 -12.93 9.21 -11.90
CA ASP A 91 -12.04 9.37 -13.06
C ASP A 91 -11.32 8.07 -13.48
N VAL A 92 -11.20 7.11 -12.57
CA VAL A 92 -10.61 5.79 -12.84
C VAL A 92 -11.68 4.80 -13.29
N THR A 93 -12.90 4.88 -12.76
CA THR A 93 -13.98 3.93 -13.09
C THR A 93 -14.75 4.30 -14.36
N GLU A 94 -14.91 5.59 -14.66
CA GLU A 94 -15.72 6.09 -15.78
C GLU A 94 -15.31 5.51 -17.16
N PRO A 95 -14.01 5.32 -17.47
CA PRO A 95 -13.60 4.71 -18.73
C PRO A 95 -14.11 3.26 -18.95
N PHE A 96 -14.56 2.59 -17.88
CA PHE A 96 -15.06 1.22 -17.90
C PHE A 96 -16.60 1.12 -17.88
N ARG A 97 -17.29 2.26 -17.98
CA ARG A 97 -18.76 2.32 -17.97
C ARG A 97 -19.36 1.55 -19.16
N GLY A 98 -20.33 0.69 -18.86
CA GLY A 98 -21.04 -0.10 -19.89
C GLY A 98 -20.17 -1.14 -20.59
N VAL A 99 -19.05 -1.56 -19.97
CA VAL A 99 -18.11 -2.54 -20.55
C VAL A 99 -18.78 -3.88 -20.87
N ALA A 100 -19.80 -4.28 -20.11
CA ALA A 100 -20.55 -5.51 -20.31
C ALA A 100 -21.52 -5.47 -21.52
N GLY A 101 -21.76 -4.29 -22.11
CA GLY A 101 -22.81 -4.12 -23.12
C GLY A 101 -22.43 -4.51 -24.55
N SER A 102 -21.14 -4.47 -24.92
CA SER A 102 -20.72 -4.86 -26.26
C SER A 102 -19.23 -5.21 -26.36
N SER A 103 -18.86 -5.97 -27.40
CA SER A 103 -17.44 -6.23 -27.72
C SER A 103 -16.65 -4.95 -28.00
N GLN A 104 -17.28 -3.92 -28.57
CA GLN A 104 -16.65 -2.63 -28.80
C GLN A 104 -16.38 -1.89 -27.48
N SER A 105 -17.32 -1.94 -26.53
CA SER A 105 -17.15 -1.39 -25.18
C SER A 105 -16.01 -2.08 -24.44
N PHE A 106 -15.92 -3.40 -24.55
CA PHE A 106 -14.82 -4.18 -24.00
C PHE A 106 -13.46 -3.77 -24.58
N ARG A 107 -13.32 -3.68 -25.91
CA ARG A 107 -12.07 -3.21 -26.55
C ARG A 107 -11.67 -1.80 -26.11
N LYS A 108 -12.65 -0.91 -25.92
CA LYS A 108 -12.40 0.44 -25.38
C LYS A 108 -11.89 0.39 -23.94
N ALA A 109 -12.47 -0.47 -23.10
CA ALA A 109 -12.01 -0.70 -21.73
C ALA A 109 -10.57 -1.25 -21.70
N GLU A 110 -10.23 -2.23 -22.53
CA GLU A 110 -8.85 -2.75 -22.63
C GLU A 110 -7.85 -1.66 -23.01
N LYS A 111 -8.19 -0.82 -24.00
CA LYS A 111 -7.34 0.31 -24.40
C LYS A 111 -7.16 1.32 -23.25
N SER A 112 -8.23 1.62 -22.51
CA SER A 112 -8.16 2.49 -21.33
C SER A 112 -7.26 1.91 -20.24
N MET A 113 -7.41 0.61 -19.96
CA MET A 113 -6.59 -0.12 -18.99
C MET A 113 -5.11 -0.07 -19.38
N GLU A 114 -4.75 -0.30 -20.64
CA GLU A 114 -3.35 -0.21 -21.08
C GLU A 114 -2.80 1.22 -20.98
N GLY A 115 -3.60 2.23 -21.34
CA GLY A 115 -3.21 3.63 -21.15
C GLY A 115 -2.92 3.98 -19.70
N MET A 116 -3.78 3.53 -18.78
CA MET A 116 -3.61 3.68 -17.34
C MET A 116 -2.36 2.96 -16.82
N ARG A 117 -2.10 1.73 -17.29
CA ARG A 117 -0.89 0.96 -16.94
C ARG A 117 0.38 1.65 -17.42
N SER A 118 0.38 2.18 -18.64
CA SER A 118 1.50 2.96 -19.18
C SER A 118 1.83 4.18 -18.29
N ALA A 119 0.81 4.93 -17.88
CA ALA A 119 0.99 6.05 -16.94
C ALA A 119 1.57 5.59 -15.59
N LEU A 120 1.08 4.47 -15.04
CA LEU A 120 1.64 3.88 -13.82
C LEU A 120 3.11 3.46 -13.97
N ARG A 121 3.53 2.92 -15.13
CA ARG A 121 4.93 2.55 -15.37
C ARG A 121 5.85 3.77 -15.30
N VAL A 122 5.47 4.88 -15.93
CA VAL A 122 6.25 6.14 -15.90
C VAL A 122 6.38 6.64 -14.46
N TYR A 123 5.26 6.67 -13.74
CA TYR A 123 5.23 7.14 -12.36
C TYR A 123 6.04 6.24 -11.40
N ARG A 124 5.93 4.91 -11.53
CA ARG A 124 6.74 3.96 -10.75
C ARG A 124 8.23 4.12 -11.03
N GLY A 125 8.62 4.26 -12.29
CA GLY A 125 10.02 4.52 -12.66
C GLY A 125 10.58 5.80 -12.02
N ALA A 126 9.79 6.88 -11.97
CA ALA A 126 10.17 8.11 -11.27
C ALA A 126 10.29 7.92 -9.75
N THR A 127 9.35 7.17 -9.15
CA THR A 127 9.34 6.84 -7.72
C THR A 127 10.55 5.98 -7.33
N ASP A 128 10.86 4.96 -8.12
CA ASP A 128 12.03 4.10 -7.92
C ASP A 128 13.33 4.89 -8.07
N GLY A 129 13.41 5.78 -9.06
CA GLY A 129 14.54 6.69 -9.23
C GLY A 129 14.71 7.65 -8.04
N LEU A 130 13.61 8.12 -7.44
CA LEU A 130 13.65 8.93 -6.22
C LEU A 130 14.15 8.10 -5.03
N VAL A 131 13.53 6.95 -4.74
CA VAL A 131 13.88 6.09 -3.61
C VAL A 131 15.34 5.64 -3.72
N ARG A 132 15.78 5.20 -4.91
CA ARG A 132 17.18 4.85 -5.18
C ARG A 132 18.13 6.02 -4.87
N GLY A 133 17.79 7.23 -5.28
CA GLY A 133 18.55 8.44 -4.96
C GLY A 133 18.67 8.68 -3.46
N LEU A 134 17.59 8.46 -2.70
CA LEU A 134 17.57 8.65 -1.24
C LEU A 134 18.37 7.59 -0.48
N VAL A 135 18.21 6.31 -0.83
CA VAL A 135 18.93 5.21 -0.14
C VAL A 135 20.43 5.20 -0.45
N THR A 136 20.86 5.79 -1.58
CA THR A 136 22.28 5.89 -1.96
C THR A 136 22.93 7.22 -1.58
N ALA A 137 22.18 8.15 -0.97
CA ALA A 137 22.68 9.47 -0.58
C ALA A 137 23.61 9.44 0.65
N GLY A 138 23.50 8.39 1.47
CA GLY A 138 24.31 8.21 2.69
C GLY A 138 23.61 7.34 3.73
N ALA A 139 24.35 6.91 4.75
CA ALA A 139 23.81 6.02 5.79
C ALA A 139 22.63 6.64 6.55
N GLU A 140 22.71 7.92 6.91
CA GLU A 140 21.64 8.67 7.58
C GLU A 140 20.38 8.74 6.71
N ALA A 141 20.51 9.16 5.45
CA ALA A 141 19.38 9.26 4.52
C ALA A 141 18.70 7.91 4.29
N ARG A 142 19.50 6.86 4.10
CA ARG A 142 19.00 5.48 4.00
C ARG A 142 18.25 5.06 5.26
N GLY A 143 18.81 5.31 6.45
CA GLY A 143 18.15 4.99 7.72
C GLY A 143 16.78 5.65 7.84
N ARG A 144 16.66 6.92 7.44
CA ARG A 144 15.38 7.64 7.45
C ARG A 144 14.39 7.10 6.42
N VAL A 145 14.84 6.73 5.22
CA VAL A 145 13.96 6.07 4.23
C VAL A 145 13.42 4.75 4.77
N MET A 146 14.29 3.94 5.38
CA MET A 146 13.88 2.66 5.95
C MET A 146 12.97 2.84 7.17
N GLN A 147 13.20 3.86 8.01
CA GLN A 147 12.27 4.23 9.07
C GLN A 147 10.90 4.61 8.52
N TRP A 148 10.84 5.33 7.39
CA TRP A 148 9.58 5.66 6.74
C TRP A 148 8.83 4.40 6.28
N TYR A 149 9.53 3.41 5.69
CA TYR A 149 8.92 2.12 5.34
C TYR A 149 8.42 1.35 6.56
N THR A 150 9.19 1.32 7.65
CA THR A 150 8.78 0.73 8.92
C THR A 150 7.49 1.39 9.43
N ASP A 151 7.47 2.73 9.50
CA ASP A 151 6.28 3.49 9.90
C ASP A 151 5.09 3.21 8.98
N ALA A 152 5.32 3.14 7.67
CA ALA A 152 4.29 2.82 6.69
C ALA A 152 3.68 1.44 6.92
N LEU A 153 4.45 0.44 7.32
CA LEU A 153 3.91 -0.89 7.61
C LEU A 153 3.16 -0.93 8.93
N LEU A 154 3.66 -0.25 9.97
CA LEU A 154 3.04 -0.21 11.30
C LEU A 154 1.68 0.47 11.31
N VAL A 155 1.54 1.63 10.66
CA VAL A 155 0.25 2.35 10.65
C VAL A 155 -0.81 1.69 9.77
N ASN A 156 -0.46 0.61 9.05
CA ASN A 156 -1.31 -0.06 8.09
C ASN A 156 -1.57 -1.55 8.43
N ILE A 157 -1.30 -1.98 9.66
CA ILE A 157 -1.57 -3.37 10.09
C ILE A 157 -3.05 -3.73 9.87
N GLY A 158 -3.97 -2.80 10.15
CA GLY A 158 -5.40 -2.99 9.93
C GLY A 158 -5.86 -3.06 8.46
N ALA A 159 -4.95 -2.98 7.47
CA ALA A 159 -5.29 -3.07 6.05
C ALA A 159 -5.79 -4.46 5.64
N THR A 160 -5.49 -5.48 6.44
CA THR A 160 -5.92 -6.88 6.23
C THR A 160 -7.29 -7.20 6.79
N ALA A 161 -7.91 -6.27 7.53
CA ALA A 161 -9.27 -6.44 8.04
C ALA A 161 -10.27 -6.59 6.88
N LEU A 162 -11.36 -7.32 7.11
CA LEU A 162 -12.43 -7.50 6.09
C LEU A 162 -13.01 -6.17 5.59
N ARG A 163 -13.06 -5.16 6.49
CA ARG A 163 -13.45 -3.78 6.17
C ARG A 163 -12.46 -2.82 6.84
N PRO A 164 -11.35 -2.46 6.17
CA PRO A 164 -10.35 -1.59 6.75
C PRO A 164 -10.91 -0.19 7.06
N ASP A 165 -10.61 0.33 8.24
CA ASP A 165 -11.01 1.69 8.64
C ASP A 165 -10.15 2.72 7.90
N LYS A 166 -10.74 3.41 6.92
CA LYS A 166 -10.09 4.44 6.09
C LYS A 166 -9.61 5.66 6.88
N THR A 167 -9.97 5.80 8.16
CA THR A 167 -9.43 6.84 9.05
C THR A 167 -8.12 6.43 9.73
N LYS A 168 -7.79 5.13 9.68
CA LYS A 168 -6.60 4.54 10.29
C LYS A 168 -5.60 4.08 9.24
N VAL A 169 -6.06 3.48 8.15
CA VAL A 169 -5.21 2.89 7.11
C VAL A 169 -5.08 3.79 5.88
N SER A 170 -4.00 3.60 5.15
CA SER A 170 -3.70 4.23 3.86
C SER A 170 -4.59 3.64 2.78
N GLY A 171 -4.73 4.35 1.67
CA GLY A 171 -5.36 3.85 0.47
C GLY A 171 -4.60 2.66 -0.13
N THR A 172 -5.36 1.79 -0.81
CA THR A 172 -4.82 0.58 -1.46
C THR A 172 -3.68 0.91 -2.42
N GLN A 173 -3.80 2.00 -3.19
CA GLN A 173 -2.77 2.42 -4.13
C GLN A 173 -1.43 2.74 -3.45
N THR A 174 -1.45 3.41 -2.29
CA THR A 174 -0.25 3.70 -1.50
C THR A 174 0.44 2.40 -1.08
N LEU A 175 -0.32 1.42 -0.59
CA LEU A 175 0.22 0.14 -0.15
C LEU A 175 0.81 -0.67 -1.31
N LEU A 176 0.16 -0.66 -2.48
CA LEU A 176 0.69 -1.28 -3.69
C LEU A 176 1.98 -0.59 -4.17
N ASN A 177 2.06 0.73 -4.10
CA ASN A 177 3.27 1.46 -4.46
C ASN A 177 4.41 1.21 -3.46
N VAL A 178 4.11 1.12 -2.15
CA VAL A 178 5.08 0.74 -1.11
C VAL A 178 5.66 -0.64 -1.41
N LEU A 179 4.79 -1.62 -1.70
CA LEU A 179 5.22 -2.95 -2.11
C LEU A 179 6.06 -2.92 -3.39
N SER A 180 5.61 -2.21 -4.44
CA SER A 180 6.35 -2.11 -5.70
C SER A 180 7.76 -1.55 -5.50
N SER A 181 7.92 -0.52 -4.65
CA SER A 181 9.23 0.06 -4.40
C SER A 181 10.13 -0.84 -3.56
N LEU A 182 9.56 -1.57 -2.58
CA LEU A 182 10.30 -2.57 -1.82
C LEU A 182 10.73 -3.77 -2.69
N LEU A 183 9.88 -4.24 -3.61
CA LEU A 183 10.25 -5.24 -4.62
C LEU A 183 11.43 -4.76 -5.45
N LYS A 184 11.45 -3.48 -5.84
CA LYS A 184 12.56 -2.89 -6.58
C LYS A 184 13.86 -2.81 -5.75
N LEU A 185 13.76 -2.51 -4.46
CA LEU A 185 14.91 -2.57 -3.55
C LEU A 185 15.44 -4.01 -3.37
N CYS A 186 14.57 -5.01 -3.51
CA CYS A 186 14.91 -6.42 -3.42
C CYS A 186 15.53 -7.01 -4.70
N GLU A 187 15.29 -6.39 -5.85
CA GLU A 187 15.75 -6.87 -7.17
C GLU A 187 17.22 -7.33 -7.19
N PRO A 188 18.20 -6.61 -6.61
CA PRO A 188 19.60 -7.03 -6.67
C PRO A 188 19.89 -8.39 -6.04
N PHE A 189 19.14 -8.80 -5.02
CA PHE A 189 19.33 -10.09 -4.33
C PHE A 189 18.27 -11.13 -4.68
N VAL A 190 17.21 -10.74 -5.39
CA VAL A 190 16.35 -11.67 -6.13
C VAL A 190 17.08 -12.22 -7.35
N SER A 191 17.89 -11.41 -8.02
CA SER A 191 18.62 -11.82 -9.23
C SER A 191 20.00 -12.45 -8.98
N ASP A 192 20.59 -12.25 -7.81
CA ASP A 192 21.95 -12.72 -7.49
C ASP A 192 21.93 -13.61 -6.24
N PRO A 193 22.10 -14.94 -6.41
CA PRO A 193 22.14 -15.88 -5.28
C PRO A 193 23.22 -15.57 -4.25
N LYS A 194 24.33 -14.91 -4.62
CA LYS A 194 25.38 -14.54 -3.67
C LYS A 194 24.90 -13.44 -2.72
N LYS A 195 24.08 -12.50 -3.21
CA LYS A 195 23.49 -11.45 -2.38
C LYS A 195 22.28 -11.95 -1.60
N ALA A 196 21.57 -12.97 -2.07
CA ALA A 196 20.52 -13.63 -1.31
C ALA A 196 21.04 -14.19 0.03
N LYS A 197 22.29 -14.66 0.08
CA LYS A 197 22.95 -15.12 1.33
C LYS A 197 23.17 -14.01 2.37
N LEU A 198 22.95 -12.74 2.01
CA LEU A 198 22.99 -11.61 2.96
C LEU A 198 21.66 -11.41 3.68
N ILE A 199 20.62 -12.15 3.32
CA ILE A 199 19.37 -12.20 4.07
C ILE A 199 19.66 -13.01 5.34
N ASP A 200 19.39 -12.38 6.48
CA ASP A 200 19.71 -12.93 7.79
C ASP A 200 18.41 -13.15 8.57
N PRO A 201 18.06 -14.40 8.93
CA PRO A 201 16.81 -14.74 9.60
C PRO A 201 16.68 -14.09 10.98
N GLY A 202 17.78 -13.74 11.65
CA GLY A 202 17.75 -13.11 12.98
C GLY A 202 17.04 -11.75 13.00
N PHE A 203 16.80 -11.13 11.83
CA PHE A 203 16.10 -9.85 11.74
C PHE A 203 14.73 -9.88 12.40
N VAL A 204 13.95 -10.97 12.27
CA VAL A 204 12.58 -11.06 12.83
C VAL A 204 12.56 -11.20 14.35
N SER A 205 13.70 -11.49 14.97
CA SER A 205 13.87 -11.59 16.42
C SER A 205 14.60 -10.38 17.01
N SER A 206 14.83 -9.32 16.22
CA SER A 206 15.41 -8.06 16.70
C SER A 206 14.40 -6.91 16.68
N PRO A 207 13.64 -6.69 17.78
CA PRO A 207 12.69 -5.59 17.90
C PRO A 207 13.26 -4.22 17.57
N SER A 208 14.53 -3.98 17.90
CA SER A 208 15.25 -2.73 17.60
C SER A 208 15.49 -2.50 16.11
N ASP A 209 15.74 -3.57 15.34
CA ASP A 209 16.07 -3.44 13.91
C ASP A 209 14.82 -3.51 13.03
N HIS A 210 13.81 -4.28 13.44
CA HIS A 210 12.53 -4.36 12.72
C HIS A 210 11.47 -3.37 13.21
N GLY A 211 11.75 -2.58 14.25
CA GLY A 211 10.92 -1.47 14.73
C GLY A 211 9.49 -1.86 15.12
N GLY A 212 9.26 -3.10 15.57
CA GLY A 212 7.92 -3.60 15.92
C GLY A 212 7.09 -4.15 14.75
N VAL A 213 7.63 -4.23 13.53
CA VAL A 213 6.88 -4.79 12.38
C VAL A 213 6.54 -6.29 12.55
N PHE A 214 7.33 -7.02 13.33
CA PHE A 214 7.18 -8.46 13.58
C PHE A 214 6.93 -8.78 15.06
N VAL A 215 6.07 -7.99 15.73
CA VAL A 215 5.65 -8.27 17.12
C VAL A 215 5.16 -9.71 17.29
N ALA A 216 5.56 -10.33 18.40
CA ALA A 216 5.24 -11.71 18.73
C ALA A 216 4.00 -11.84 19.65
N ASP A 217 3.61 -10.75 20.32
CA ASP A 217 2.54 -10.73 21.32
C ASP A 217 1.56 -9.57 21.08
N GLY A 218 0.35 -9.70 21.62
CA GLY A 218 -0.73 -8.71 21.53
C GLY A 218 -1.62 -8.84 20.30
N ASP A 219 -2.58 -7.93 20.15
CA ASP A 219 -3.60 -7.96 19.08
C ASP A 219 -3.01 -7.82 17.67
N ASP A 220 -1.81 -7.23 17.55
CA ASP A 220 -1.09 -7.01 16.30
C ASP A 220 -0.03 -8.09 16.00
N ALA A 221 0.03 -9.16 16.82
CA ALA A 221 0.99 -10.24 16.67
C ALA A 221 0.95 -10.86 15.27
N VAL A 222 2.13 -11.08 14.68
CA VAL A 222 2.23 -11.76 13.39
C VAL A 222 1.96 -13.26 13.60
N PRO A 223 1.15 -13.92 12.75
CA PRO A 223 0.95 -15.36 12.83
C PRO A 223 2.29 -16.11 12.75
N ARG A 224 2.51 -17.04 13.68
CA ARG A 224 3.73 -17.85 13.78
C ARG A 224 3.38 -19.34 13.75
N LEU A 225 4.31 -20.13 13.23
CA LEU A 225 4.27 -21.58 13.32
C LEU A 225 5.13 -21.98 14.53
N GLY A 226 4.51 -22.48 15.60
CA GLY A 226 5.21 -22.91 16.82
C GLY A 226 5.15 -21.92 17.98
N GLU A 227 5.87 -22.25 19.06
CA GLU A 227 5.95 -21.44 20.28
C GLU A 227 6.89 -20.24 20.11
N ASN A 228 6.67 -19.18 20.89
CA ASN A 228 7.52 -18.00 20.86
C ASN A 228 8.87 -18.32 21.53
N PRO A 229 9.99 -18.29 20.79
CA PRO A 229 11.30 -18.45 21.41
C PRO A 229 11.56 -17.28 22.37
N PRO A 230 12.22 -17.50 23.52
CA PRO A 230 12.71 -16.42 24.37
C PRO A 230 13.50 -15.39 23.57
N ALA A 231 13.51 -14.15 24.05
CA ALA A 231 14.29 -13.09 23.40
C ALA A 231 15.77 -13.52 23.28
N PRO A 232 16.38 -13.36 22.11
CA PRO A 232 17.75 -13.83 21.89
C PRO A 232 18.71 -13.15 22.87
N SER A 233 19.58 -13.94 23.51
CA SER A 233 20.56 -13.46 24.48
C SER A 233 21.66 -12.61 23.86
N VAL A 234 21.88 -12.76 22.54
CA VAL A 234 22.92 -12.05 21.77
C VAL A 234 22.28 -10.92 20.94
N PRO A 235 22.81 -9.69 21.01
CA PRO A 235 22.36 -8.59 20.17
C PRO A 235 22.50 -8.90 18.68
N TYR A 236 21.49 -8.56 17.90
CA TYR A 236 21.47 -8.77 16.45
C TYR A 236 22.53 -7.93 15.74
N GLY A 237 23.56 -8.59 15.21
CA GLY A 237 24.72 -7.96 14.55
C GLY A 237 25.02 -8.55 13.17
N PRO A 238 24.09 -8.45 12.20
CA PRO A 238 24.29 -9.07 10.90
C PRO A 238 25.42 -8.40 10.13
N LYS A 239 26.06 -9.15 9.21
CA LYS A 239 27.06 -8.60 8.28
C LYS A 239 26.50 -7.48 7.40
N ASN A 240 25.19 -7.52 7.13
CA ASN A 240 24.48 -6.50 6.36
C ASN A 240 23.13 -6.20 7.03
N LYS A 241 22.90 -4.95 7.45
CA LYS A 241 21.61 -4.54 8.03
C LYS A 241 20.55 -4.16 7.00
N PHE A 242 20.95 -3.80 5.78
CA PHE A 242 20.04 -3.26 4.77
C PHE A 242 19.30 -4.35 4.00
N VAL A 243 19.98 -5.43 3.60
CA VAL A 243 19.38 -6.53 2.84
C VAL A 243 18.27 -7.25 3.62
N PRO A 244 18.51 -7.69 4.88
CA PRO A 244 17.44 -8.30 5.69
C PRO A 244 16.26 -7.34 5.87
N GLN A 245 16.54 -6.06 6.14
CA GLN A 245 15.49 -5.05 6.29
C GLN A 245 14.65 -4.89 5.02
N CYS A 246 15.26 -4.75 3.83
CA CYS A 246 14.50 -4.72 2.58
C CYS A 246 13.68 -5.99 2.37
N PHE A 247 14.28 -7.16 2.58
CA PHE A 247 13.62 -8.45 2.38
C PHE A 247 12.39 -8.62 3.28
N PHE A 248 12.54 -8.47 4.59
CA PHE A 248 11.44 -8.69 5.52
C PHE A 248 10.37 -7.60 5.44
N LEU A 249 10.74 -6.33 5.27
CA LEU A 249 9.75 -5.27 5.06
C LEU A 249 8.99 -5.48 3.73
N CYS A 250 9.64 -5.99 2.68
CA CYS A 250 8.98 -6.37 1.42
C CYS A 250 7.97 -7.52 1.64
N ALA A 251 8.34 -8.55 2.39
CA ALA A 251 7.44 -9.65 2.74
C ALA A 251 6.21 -9.13 3.52
N ARG A 252 6.40 -8.22 4.48
CA ARG A 252 5.29 -7.58 5.19
C ARG A 252 4.44 -6.71 4.26
N ALA A 253 5.05 -5.94 3.37
CA ALA A 253 4.32 -5.12 2.38
C ALA A 253 3.47 -5.97 1.45
N LEU A 254 3.91 -7.18 1.10
CA LEU A 254 3.15 -8.14 0.31
C LEU A 254 1.86 -8.54 1.03
N HIS A 255 1.98 -8.84 2.33
CA HIS A 255 0.84 -9.19 3.18
C HIS A 255 -0.13 -8.03 3.42
N LEU A 256 0.34 -6.78 3.47
CA LEU A 256 -0.53 -5.61 3.71
C LEU A 256 -1.09 -4.99 2.42
N GLY A 257 -0.43 -5.17 1.28
CA GLY A 257 -0.81 -4.56 0.00
C GLY A 257 -1.48 -5.53 -0.96
N LEU A 258 -0.71 -6.50 -1.47
CA LEU A 258 -1.16 -7.40 -2.54
C LEU A 258 -2.23 -8.38 -2.05
N VAL A 259 -2.04 -8.99 -0.87
CA VAL A 259 -2.98 -10.01 -0.35
C VAL A 259 -4.39 -9.43 -0.13
N PRO A 260 -4.58 -8.30 0.58
CA PRO A 260 -5.92 -7.71 0.74
C PRO A 260 -6.50 -7.22 -0.59
N GLY A 261 -5.67 -6.70 -1.50
CA GLY A 261 -6.09 -6.33 -2.85
C GLY A 261 -6.65 -7.52 -3.65
N ALA A 262 -5.97 -8.67 -3.60
CA ALA A 262 -6.40 -9.91 -4.24
C ALA A 262 -7.67 -10.50 -3.57
N GLN A 263 -7.77 -10.43 -2.24
CA GLN A 263 -8.97 -10.85 -1.52
C GLN A 263 -10.18 -9.98 -1.87
N TYR A 264 -9.99 -8.67 -1.97
CA TYR A 264 -11.02 -7.73 -2.38
C TYR A 264 -11.48 -8.00 -3.81
N HIS A 265 -10.54 -8.21 -4.75
CA HIS A 265 -10.85 -8.62 -6.12
C HIS A 265 -11.67 -9.93 -6.17
N ARG A 266 -11.25 -10.95 -5.41
CA ARG A 266 -12.00 -12.23 -5.33
C ARG A 266 -13.41 -12.05 -4.76
N GLY A 267 -13.57 -11.18 -3.77
CA GLY A 267 -14.87 -10.81 -3.21
C GLY A 267 -15.76 -10.13 -4.25
N LEU A 268 -15.20 -9.19 -5.00
CA LEU A 268 -15.87 -8.49 -6.09
C LEU A 268 -16.33 -9.44 -7.20
N MET A 269 -15.50 -10.42 -7.56
CA MET A 269 -15.89 -11.48 -8.53
C MET A 269 -17.10 -12.29 -8.07
N ARG A 270 -17.17 -12.63 -6.78
CA ARG A 270 -18.33 -13.32 -6.22
C ARG A 270 -19.58 -12.45 -6.28
N GLN A 271 -19.46 -11.15 -5.99
CA GLN A 271 -20.56 -10.19 -6.07
C GLN A 271 -21.08 -10.04 -7.51
N ILE A 272 -20.19 -9.90 -8.49
CA ILE A 272 -20.54 -9.82 -9.91
C ILE A 272 -21.30 -11.07 -10.36
N ASN A 273 -20.81 -12.26 -10.00
CA ASN A 273 -21.48 -13.52 -10.35
C ASN A 273 -22.86 -13.65 -9.70
N HIS A 274 -22.99 -13.23 -8.44
CA HIS A 274 -24.26 -13.24 -7.72
C HIS A 274 -25.26 -12.25 -8.34
N GLU A 275 -24.84 -11.02 -8.63
CA GLU A 275 -25.69 -10.01 -9.28
C GLU A 275 -26.12 -10.48 -10.68
N ALA A 276 -25.19 -11.03 -11.46
CA ALA A 276 -25.48 -11.62 -12.77
C ALA A 276 -26.50 -12.77 -12.70
N TRP A 277 -26.49 -13.56 -11.62
CA TRP A 277 -27.49 -14.60 -11.38
C TRP A 277 -28.84 -13.99 -11.02
N GLN A 278 -28.89 -13.02 -10.10
CA GLN A 278 -30.14 -12.35 -9.71
C GLN A 278 -30.82 -11.65 -10.88
N ILE A 279 -30.05 -10.95 -11.72
CA ILE A 279 -30.55 -10.31 -12.94
C ILE A 279 -31.20 -11.33 -13.88
N ARG A 280 -30.57 -12.49 -14.06
CA ARG A 280 -31.11 -13.57 -14.89
C ARG A 280 -32.41 -14.14 -14.31
N GLN A 281 -32.50 -14.32 -12.99
CA GLN A 281 -33.73 -14.81 -12.34
C GLN A 281 -34.91 -13.86 -12.51
N ARG A 282 -34.67 -12.54 -12.52
CA ARG A 282 -35.72 -11.53 -12.76
C ARG A 282 -35.96 -11.20 -14.24
N GLY A 283 -35.34 -11.93 -15.17
CA GLY A 283 -35.45 -11.66 -16.61
C GLY A 283 -34.89 -10.31 -17.06
N GLY A 284 -33.96 -9.73 -16.29
CA GLY A 284 -33.35 -8.44 -16.60
C GLY A 284 -32.14 -8.56 -17.53
N ASP A 285 -31.69 -7.41 -18.05
CA ASP A 285 -30.48 -7.30 -18.87
C ASP A 285 -29.29 -6.78 -18.06
N GLN A 286 -28.20 -7.54 -18.01
CA GLN A 286 -26.96 -7.18 -17.32
C GLN A 286 -26.34 -5.90 -17.88
N ALA A 287 -26.46 -5.66 -19.19
CA ALA A 287 -25.83 -4.51 -19.84
C ALA A 287 -26.42 -3.17 -19.37
N THR A 288 -27.71 -3.18 -18.99
CA THR A 288 -28.43 -1.98 -18.54
C THR A 288 -28.49 -1.85 -17.02
N ASP A 289 -28.12 -2.91 -16.28
CA ASP A 289 -28.22 -2.92 -14.83
C ASP A 289 -27.16 -2.01 -14.17
N PRO A 290 -27.56 -1.01 -13.37
CA PRO A 290 -26.62 -0.06 -12.76
C PRO A 290 -25.67 -0.70 -11.73
N ASN A 291 -26.16 -1.66 -10.93
CA ASN A 291 -25.36 -2.29 -9.88
C ASN A 291 -24.31 -3.21 -10.49
N PHE A 292 -24.72 -4.02 -11.47
CA PHE A 292 -23.81 -4.87 -12.21
C PHE A 292 -22.72 -4.04 -12.90
N ASN A 293 -23.11 -2.98 -13.61
CA ASN A 293 -22.18 -2.08 -14.27
C ASN A 293 -21.21 -1.42 -13.29
N TYR A 294 -21.66 -1.04 -12.09
CA TYR A 294 -20.79 -0.49 -11.04
C TYR A 294 -19.73 -1.50 -10.57
N PHE A 295 -20.14 -2.75 -10.30
CA PHE A 295 -19.19 -3.77 -9.87
C PHE A 295 -18.16 -4.10 -10.95
N VAL A 296 -18.58 -4.22 -12.20
CA VAL A 296 -17.65 -4.50 -13.31
C VAL A 296 -16.72 -3.30 -13.56
N GLN A 297 -17.20 -2.06 -13.47
CA GLN A 297 -16.32 -0.88 -13.53
C GLN A 297 -15.24 -0.90 -12.45
N THR A 298 -15.65 -1.20 -11.21
CA THR A 298 -14.74 -1.30 -10.07
C THR A 298 -13.71 -2.41 -10.27
N GLN A 299 -14.12 -3.53 -10.89
CA GLN A 299 -13.21 -4.63 -11.24
C GLN A 299 -12.13 -4.13 -12.18
N PHE A 300 -12.50 -3.56 -13.34
CA PHE A 300 -11.51 -3.13 -14.34
C PHE A 300 -10.57 -2.04 -13.78
N ALA A 301 -11.10 -1.12 -12.97
CA ALA A 301 -10.29 -0.12 -12.28
C ALA A 301 -9.27 -0.76 -11.33
N LEU A 302 -9.66 -1.78 -10.56
CA LEU A 302 -8.76 -2.51 -9.67
C LEU A 302 -7.70 -3.29 -10.45
N GLU A 303 -8.09 -4.02 -11.49
CA GLU A 303 -7.21 -4.84 -12.33
C GLU A 303 -6.17 -4.01 -13.10
N SER A 304 -6.48 -2.75 -13.39
CA SER A 304 -5.56 -1.81 -14.02
C SER A 304 -4.29 -1.60 -13.18
N SER A 305 -4.40 -1.65 -11.85
CA SER A 305 -3.26 -1.49 -10.93
C SER A 305 -2.71 -2.82 -10.39
N LEU A 306 -3.60 -3.76 -10.04
CA LEU A 306 -3.26 -5.00 -9.33
C LEU A 306 -2.61 -6.05 -10.25
N PHE A 307 -3.05 -6.12 -11.51
CA PHE A 307 -2.64 -7.15 -12.46
C PHE A 307 -1.72 -6.64 -13.57
N MET A 308 -0.88 -5.64 -13.23
CA MET A 308 0.24 -5.29 -14.09
C MET A 308 1.23 -6.46 -14.14
N SER A 309 1.57 -6.93 -15.34
CA SER A 309 2.38 -8.13 -15.54
C SER A 309 3.76 -8.02 -14.90
N GLU A 310 4.38 -6.84 -14.97
CA GLU A 310 5.71 -6.59 -14.42
C GLU A 310 5.71 -6.69 -12.90
N PHE A 311 4.69 -6.10 -12.26
CA PHE A 311 4.50 -6.12 -10.82
C PHE A 311 4.17 -7.53 -10.29
N LEU A 312 3.32 -8.27 -10.99
CA LEU A 312 3.04 -9.66 -10.65
C LEU A 312 4.28 -10.54 -10.82
N ALA A 313 5.04 -10.36 -11.91
CA ALA A 313 6.26 -11.11 -12.15
C ALA A 313 7.32 -10.82 -11.07
N GLU A 314 7.49 -9.56 -10.65
CA GLU A 314 8.35 -9.19 -9.53
C GLU A 314 7.91 -9.83 -8.22
N SER A 315 6.61 -9.80 -7.93
CA SER A 315 6.03 -10.41 -6.73
C SER A 315 6.25 -11.93 -6.71
N VAL A 316 6.06 -12.62 -7.84
CA VAL A 316 6.28 -14.06 -7.96
C VAL A 316 7.76 -14.41 -7.79
N ARG A 317 8.67 -13.66 -8.42
CA ARG A 317 10.12 -13.87 -8.26
C ARG A 317 10.55 -13.68 -6.80
N PHE A 318 10.04 -12.66 -6.13
CA PHE A 318 10.30 -12.42 -4.71
C PHE A 318 9.75 -13.55 -3.82
N THR A 319 8.54 -14.04 -4.08
CA THR A 319 7.96 -15.18 -3.36
C THR A 319 8.76 -16.45 -3.60
N ASN A 320 9.25 -16.68 -4.82
CA ASN A 320 10.11 -17.82 -5.12
C ASN A 320 11.45 -17.75 -4.36
N LEU A 321 12.09 -16.58 -4.30
CA LEU A 321 13.25 -16.34 -3.44
C LEU A 321 12.92 -16.63 -1.98
N THR A 322 11.76 -16.15 -1.49
CA THR A 322 11.31 -16.36 -0.11
C THR A 322 11.14 -17.84 0.20
N GLY A 323 10.50 -18.60 -0.70
CA GLY A 323 10.37 -20.06 -0.58
C GLY A 323 11.72 -20.75 -0.52
N GLY A 324 12.65 -20.40 -1.41
CA GLY A 324 14.01 -20.95 -1.39
C GLY A 324 14.79 -20.57 -0.13
N PHE A 325 14.64 -19.34 0.35
CA PHE A 325 15.22 -18.90 1.63
C PHE A 325 14.69 -19.73 2.80
N LEU A 326 13.37 -19.87 2.93
CA LEU A 326 12.75 -20.62 4.02
C LEU A 326 13.10 -22.11 3.98
N LEU A 327 13.15 -22.72 2.80
CA LEU A 327 13.56 -24.13 2.63
C LEU A 327 15.04 -24.36 2.95
N GLY A 328 15.87 -23.32 2.81
CA GLY A 328 17.29 -23.37 3.10
C GLY A 328 17.66 -22.98 4.54
N LEU A 329 16.69 -22.65 5.39
CA LEU A 329 16.95 -22.39 6.80
C LEU A 329 17.17 -23.72 7.52
N GLU A 330 18.34 -23.89 8.12
CA GLU A 330 18.61 -25.00 9.04
C GLU A 330 17.90 -24.72 10.37
N ASP A 331 17.41 -25.76 11.06
CA ASP A 331 16.68 -25.62 12.34
C ASP A 331 17.50 -24.87 13.41
N GLU A 332 18.83 -24.90 13.32
CA GLU A 332 19.75 -24.19 14.21
C GLU A 332 19.93 -22.70 13.86
N SER A 333 19.54 -22.29 12.66
CA SER A 333 19.62 -20.89 12.19
C SER A 333 18.43 -20.04 12.62
N LEU A 334 17.36 -20.69 13.11
CA LEU A 334 16.24 -20.02 13.73
C LEU A 334 16.63 -19.65 15.16
N PRO A 335 16.49 -18.38 15.57
CA PRO A 335 16.73 -17.99 16.95
C PRO A 335 15.79 -18.79 17.86
N ARG A 336 16.40 -19.66 18.69
CA ARG A 336 15.75 -20.30 19.84
C ARG A 336 15.68 -19.34 21.01
#